data_AF-A0A418M379-F1
#
_entry.id   AF-A0A418M379-F1
#
_cell.length_a   1.000
_cell.length_b   1.000
_cell.length_c   1.000
_cell.angle_alpha   90.00
_cell.angle_beta   90.00
_cell.angle_gamma   90.00
#
_symmetry.space_group_name_H-M   'P 1'
#
loop_
_entity.id
_entity.type
_entity.pdbx_description
1 polymer ?
#
loop_
_entity_poly.entity_id
_entity_poly.type
_entity_poly.pdbx_seq_one_letter_code
_entity_poly.pdbx_strand_id
1 'polypeptide(L)'
;MDPTLQPAAPLKDSTAAKAQAVLQVAASKLGTPYIWGHNEDRGQYGFDCSNFTAYVYHHALGYVMSGASTVQASSVGWQVPMADMQPGDLLIFNNGQHVGIYAGNDRMIEEGGGLGKVGYLSVAPNSYWGSHITAVKRMF
;
A
#
# COMPACT_ATOMS: atom_id res chain seq x y z
N MET A 1 10.41 -4.57 14.23
CA MET A 1 9.78 -5.60 13.39
C MET A 1 9.74 -6.86 14.24
N ASP A 2 8.55 -7.42 14.45
CA ASP A 2 8.37 -8.64 15.24
C ASP A 2 8.89 -9.86 14.45
N PRO A 3 9.93 -10.56 14.93
CA PRO A 3 10.50 -11.72 14.23
C PRO A 3 9.58 -12.96 14.26
N THR A 4 8.47 -12.91 14.99
CA THR A 4 7.50 -14.00 15.12
C THR A 4 6.25 -13.83 14.24
N LEU A 5 6.18 -12.72 13.50
CA LEU A 5 5.07 -12.46 12.58
C LEU A 5 4.92 -13.60 11.56
N GLN A 6 3.73 -14.17 11.51
CA GLN A 6 3.33 -15.10 10.45
C GLN A 6 2.56 -14.33 9.37
N PRO A 7 3.09 -14.25 8.12
CA PRO A 7 2.38 -13.59 7.04
C PRO A 7 1.04 -14.26 6.74
N ALA A 8 0.02 -13.47 6.40
CA ALA A 8 -1.30 -13.97 6.03
C ALA A 8 -1.29 -14.87 4.78
N ALA A 9 -0.36 -14.65 3.84
CA ALA A 9 -0.12 -15.53 2.70
C ALA A 9 1.39 -15.77 2.49
N PRO A 10 1.86 -17.03 2.58
CA PRO A 10 3.24 -17.37 2.24
C PRO A 10 3.65 -17.03 0.80
N LEU A 11 4.96 -16.83 0.56
CA LEU A 11 5.50 -16.48 -0.76
C LEU A 11 5.22 -17.49 -1.87
N LYS A 12 4.96 -18.76 -1.53
CA LYS A 12 4.63 -19.84 -2.47
C LYS A 12 3.17 -19.81 -2.94
N ASP A 13 2.34 -18.95 -2.36
CA ASP A 13 0.93 -18.87 -2.70
C ASP A 13 0.73 -18.22 -4.08
N SER A 14 -0.44 -18.47 -4.66
CA SER A 14 -0.86 -17.86 -5.92
C SER A 14 -0.91 -16.33 -5.81
N THR A 15 -0.71 -15.64 -6.94
CA THR A 15 -0.87 -14.17 -7.06
C THR A 15 -2.22 -13.70 -6.51
N ALA A 16 -3.31 -14.43 -6.78
CA ALA A 16 -4.64 -14.07 -6.28
C ALA A 16 -4.74 -14.13 -4.75
N ALA A 17 -4.16 -15.17 -4.12
CA ALA A 17 -4.15 -15.31 -2.67
C ALA A 17 -3.32 -14.19 -2.00
N LYS A 18 -2.17 -13.83 -2.59
CA LYS A 18 -1.34 -12.71 -2.11
C LYS A 18 -2.06 -11.37 -2.20
N ALA A 19 -2.71 -11.10 -3.34
CA ALA A 19 -3.52 -9.89 -3.51
C ALA A 19 -4.65 -9.82 -2.47
N GLN A 20 -5.34 -10.93 -2.25
CA GLN A 20 -6.39 -11.00 -1.22
C GLN A 20 -5.85 -10.73 0.19
N ALA A 21 -4.71 -11.33 0.56
CA ALA A 21 -4.07 -11.10 1.87
C ALA A 21 -3.69 -9.63 2.07
N VAL A 22 -3.06 -9.00 1.07
CA VAL A 22 -2.70 -7.57 1.10
C VAL A 22 -3.94 -6.71 1.33
N LEU A 23 -5.02 -6.94 0.58
CA LEU A 23 -6.23 -6.15 0.72
C LEU A 23 -6.99 -6.40 2.03
N GLN A 24 -6.97 -7.63 2.55
CA GLN A 24 -7.56 -7.95 3.85
C GLN A 24 -6.83 -7.25 5.00
N VAL A 25 -5.50 -7.28 4.99
CA VAL A 25 -4.68 -6.58 6.00
C VAL A 25 -4.91 -5.07 5.89
N ALA A 26 -4.89 -4.50 4.68
CA ALA A 26 -5.17 -3.08 4.47
C ALA A 26 -6.56 -2.70 4.99
N ALA A 27 -7.60 -3.47 4.65
CA ALA A 27 -8.97 -3.21 5.09
C ALA A 27 -9.15 -3.33 6.61
N SER A 28 -8.34 -4.16 7.29
CA SER A 28 -8.37 -4.27 8.76
C SER A 28 -7.98 -2.97 9.48
N LYS A 29 -7.35 -2.02 8.77
CA LYS A 29 -6.91 -0.73 9.30
C LYS A 29 -7.79 0.45 8.92
N LEU A 30 -8.94 0.21 8.28
CA LEU A 30 -9.85 1.29 7.91
C LEU A 30 -10.20 2.18 9.12
N GLY A 31 -10.04 3.50 8.94
CA GLY A 31 -10.31 4.49 9.97
C GLY A 31 -9.12 4.82 10.88
N THR A 32 -8.01 4.08 10.84
CA THR A 32 -6.79 4.44 11.61
C THR A 32 -6.28 5.82 11.16
N PRO A 33 -5.99 6.76 12.08
CA PRO A 33 -5.70 8.15 11.73
C PRO A 33 -4.32 8.38 11.12
N TYR A 34 -4.19 9.48 10.37
CA TYR A 34 -2.92 9.99 9.88
C TYR A 34 -2.06 10.51 11.03
N ILE A 35 -0.87 9.93 11.19
CA ILE A 35 0.18 10.46 12.05
C ILE A 35 1.53 10.23 11.38
N TRP A 36 2.22 11.32 11.04
CA TRP A 36 3.52 11.28 10.37
C TRP A 36 4.54 10.44 11.13
N GLY A 37 5.16 9.48 10.45
CA GLY A 37 6.21 8.61 10.97
C GLY A 37 5.71 7.43 11.82
N HIS A 38 4.41 7.37 12.15
CA HIS A 38 3.86 6.31 12.98
C HIS A 38 3.71 5.01 12.19
N ASN A 39 3.94 3.90 12.89
CA ASN A 39 3.71 2.56 12.38
C ASN A 39 3.34 1.61 13.54
N GLU A 40 2.24 0.89 13.41
CA GLU A 40 1.75 -0.01 14.46
C GLU A 40 2.72 -1.17 14.79
N ASP A 41 3.59 -1.59 13.87
CA ASP A 41 4.67 -2.57 14.16
C ASP A 41 5.68 -2.06 15.19
N ARG A 42 5.70 -0.75 15.43
CA ARG A 42 6.57 -0.09 16.42
C ARG A 42 5.79 0.27 17.69
N GLY A 43 4.58 -0.26 17.86
CA GLY A 43 3.70 0.07 18.98
C GLY A 43 3.12 1.49 18.92
N GLN A 44 3.12 2.12 17.74
CA GLN A 44 2.63 3.47 17.51
C GLN A 44 1.27 3.40 16.82
N TYR A 45 0.21 3.91 17.45
CA TYR A 45 -1.10 4.00 16.81
C TYR A 45 -1.10 5.05 15.69
N GLY A 46 -1.71 4.76 14.55
CA GLY A 46 -1.69 5.66 13.38
C GLY A 46 -0.65 5.27 12.34
N PHE A 47 -0.77 5.83 11.14
CA PHE A 47 0.21 5.66 10.06
C PHE A 47 0.42 6.96 9.27
N ASP A 48 1.51 7.03 8.51
CA ASP A 48 1.56 7.79 7.26
C ASP A 48 1.46 6.85 6.05
N CYS A 49 1.37 7.40 4.84
CA CYS A 49 1.17 6.62 3.63
C CYS A 49 2.17 5.47 3.44
N SER A 50 3.47 5.74 3.57
CA SER A 50 4.51 4.72 3.40
C SER A 50 4.63 3.76 4.57
N ASN A 51 4.39 4.20 5.80
CA ASN A 51 4.37 3.30 6.95
C ASN A 51 3.13 2.40 6.93
N PHE A 52 2.00 2.89 6.42
CA PHE A 52 0.81 2.08 6.17
C PHE A 52 1.09 0.98 5.15
N THR A 53 1.65 1.31 3.98
CA THR A 53 1.96 0.28 2.97
C THR A 53 3.01 -0.70 3.48
N ALA A 54 4.07 -0.23 4.15
CA ALA A 54 5.08 -1.10 4.75
C ALA A 54 4.47 -2.08 5.76
N TYR A 55 3.56 -1.60 6.62
CA TYR A 55 2.83 -2.45 7.56
C TYR A 55 2.00 -3.50 6.82
N VAL A 56 1.23 -3.09 5.80
CA VAL A 56 0.36 -4.01 5.06
C VAL A 56 1.15 -5.14 4.41
N TYR A 57 2.22 -4.83 3.68
CA TYR A 57 3.03 -5.86 3.00
C TYR A 57 3.83 -6.72 3.98
N HIS A 58 4.23 -6.17 5.13
CA HIS A 58 4.86 -6.95 6.19
C HIS A 58 3.89 -8.00 6.75
N HIS A 59 2.69 -7.60 7.15
CA HIS A 59 1.66 -8.50 7.71
C HIS A 59 1.05 -9.46 6.68
N ALA A 60 0.92 -9.03 5.43
CA ALA A 60 0.35 -9.86 4.39
C ALA A 60 1.35 -10.91 3.89
N LEU A 61 2.58 -10.50 3.58
CA LEU A 61 3.54 -11.30 2.81
C LEU A 61 4.91 -11.46 3.46
N GLY A 62 5.16 -10.81 4.60
CA GLY A 62 6.46 -10.80 5.27
C GLY A 62 7.49 -9.87 4.62
N TYR A 63 7.07 -8.98 3.72
CA TYR A 63 7.98 -8.05 3.07
C TYR A 63 8.42 -6.94 4.01
N VAL A 64 9.72 -6.66 4.02
CA VAL A 64 10.30 -5.54 4.76
C VAL A 64 10.53 -4.40 3.78
N MET A 65 9.79 -3.31 3.96
CA MET A 65 9.87 -2.13 3.11
C MET A 65 10.31 -0.91 3.93
N SER A 66 10.95 0.05 3.26
CA SER A 66 11.26 1.35 3.86
C SER A 66 9.97 2.10 4.23
N GLY A 67 9.97 2.79 5.37
CA GLY A 67 8.89 3.73 5.73
C GLY A 67 8.98 5.08 5.02
N ALA A 68 9.78 5.20 3.95
CA ALA A 68 9.88 6.39 3.11
C ALA A 68 9.33 6.08 1.71
N SER A 69 8.29 6.81 1.29
CA SER A 69 7.58 6.60 0.02
C SER A 69 8.48 6.74 -1.21
N THR A 70 9.45 7.66 -1.20
CA THR A 70 10.42 7.84 -2.30
C THR A 70 11.35 6.63 -2.47
N VAL A 71 11.72 5.99 -1.36
CA VAL A 71 12.49 4.74 -1.39
C VAL A 71 11.63 3.60 -1.91
N GLN A 72 10.39 3.47 -1.41
CA GLN A 72 9.45 2.48 -1.96
C GLN A 72 9.28 2.64 -3.48
N ALA A 73 9.09 3.85 -3.97
CA ALA A 73 8.93 4.14 -5.40
C ALA A 73 10.11 3.66 -6.28
N SER A 74 11.31 3.58 -5.72
CA SER A 74 12.54 3.25 -6.47
C SER A 74 13.07 1.85 -6.21
N SER A 75 12.78 1.24 -5.05
CA SER A 75 13.46 0.03 -4.60
C SER A 75 12.58 -1.21 -4.46
N VAL A 76 11.25 -1.11 -4.67
CA VAL A 76 10.33 -2.24 -4.50
C VAL A 76 9.62 -2.62 -5.79
N GLY A 77 9.33 -3.92 -5.92
CA GLY A 77 8.60 -4.48 -7.04
C GLY A 77 9.24 -4.19 -8.40
N TRP A 78 8.44 -4.33 -9.46
CA TRP A 78 8.79 -3.87 -10.81
C TRP A 78 7.68 -3.00 -11.38
N GLN A 79 8.05 -2.10 -12.28
CA GLN A 79 7.07 -1.20 -12.89
C GLN A 79 6.24 -1.93 -13.94
N VAL A 80 4.94 -1.65 -13.94
CA VAL A 80 3.99 -2.13 -14.96
C VAL A 80 3.24 -0.95 -15.59
N PRO A 81 2.69 -1.10 -16.80
CA PRO A 81 1.81 -0.10 -17.38
C PRO A 81 0.61 0.16 -16.48
N MET A 82 0.16 1.42 -16.42
CA MET A 82 -1.01 1.80 -15.62
C MET A 82 -2.27 1.00 -16.02
N ALA A 83 -2.46 0.74 -17.31
CA ALA A 83 -3.57 -0.05 -17.83
C ALA A 83 -3.57 -1.51 -17.33
N ASP A 84 -2.42 -2.01 -16.86
CA ASP A 84 -2.24 -3.38 -16.39
C ASP A 84 -2.27 -3.48 -14.86
N MET A 85 -2.64 -2.39 -14.15
CA MET A 85 -2.69 -2.38 -12.69
C MET A 85 -3.62 -3.46 -12.14
N GLN A 86 -3.18 -4.16 -11.10
CA GLN A 86 -3.91 -5.26 -10.48
C GLN A 86 -4.02 -5.05 -8.97
N PRO A 87 -5.08 -5.60 -8.33
CA PRO A 87 -5.25 -5.42 -6.90
C PRO A 87 -4.02 -5.93 -6.13
N GLY A 88 -3.56 -5.13 -5.16
CA GLY A 88 -2.30 -5.37 -4.45
C GLY A 88 -1.06 -4.76 -5.10
N ASP A 89 -1.20 -3.96 -6.16
CA ASP A 89 -0.13 -3.09 -6.67
C ASP A 89 0.06 -1.85 -5.80
N LEU A 90 1.30 -1.37 -5.71
CA LEU A 90 1.58 -0.05 -5.18
C LEU A 90 1.39 1.01 -6.26
N LEU A 91 0.57 2.01 -5.95
CA LEU A 91 0.39 3.20 -6.75
C LEU A 91 1.27 4.31 -6.19
N ILE A 92 2.18 4.82 -7.02
CA ILE A 92 3.09 5.91 -6.67
C ILE A 92 2.55 7.20 -7.27
N PHE A 93 2.41 8.23 -6.45
CA PHE A 93 1.90 9.53 -6.89
C PHE A 93 2.96 10.61 -6.75
N ASN A 94 2.92 11.60 -7.66
CA ASN A 94 3.79 12.77 -7.63
C ASN A 94 5.28 12.41 -7.41
N ASN A 95 5.78 11.38 -8.09
CA ASN A 95 7.16 10.88 -7.98
C ASN A 95 7.56 10.44 -6.56
N GLY A 96 6.64 9.81 -5.83
CA GLY A 96 6.90 9.25 -4.51
C GLY A 96 6.60 10.19 -3.35
N GLN A 97 5.88 11.29 -3.57
CA GLN A 97 5.34 12.10 -2.47
C GLN A 97 4.18 11.41 -1.75
N HIS A 98 3.48 10.50 -2.43
CA HIS A 98 2.42 9.68 -1.83
C HIS A 98 2.43 8.27 -2.40
N VAL A 99 1.88 7.33 -1.64
CA VAL A 99 1.77 5.93 -2.02
C VAL A 99 0.47 5.32 -1.49
N GLY A 100 -0.16 4.49 -2.30
CA GLY A 100 -1.36 3.74 -1.94
C GLY A 100 -1.35 2.34 -2.54
N ILE A 101 -2.31 1.50 -2.17
CA ILE A 101 -2.45 0.13 -2.67
C ILE A 101 -3.68 0.06 -3.55
N TYR A 102 -3.53 -0.40 -4.80
CA TYR A 102 -4.68 -0.57 -5.70
C TYR A 102 -5.61 -1.66 -5.17
N ALA A 103 -6.89 -1.34 -5.01
CA ALA A 103 -7.92 -2.22 -4.49
C ALA A 103 -8.84 -2.79 -5.57
N GLY A 104 -8.57 -2.49 -6.85
CA GLY A 104 -9.45 -2.81 -7.96
C GLY A 104 -10.59 -1.81 -8.12
N ASN A 105 -11.34 -1.93 -9.21
CA ASN A 105 -12.50 -1.09 -9.52
C ASN A 105 -12.21 0.40 -9.42
N ASP A 106 -11.07 0.84 -9.96
CA ASP A 106 -10.63 2.24 -9.94
C ASP A 106 -10.55 2.84 -8.53
N ARG A 107 -10.23 2.01 -7.52
CA ARG A 107 -10.06 2.45 -6.14
C ARG A 107 -8.69 2.04 -5.61
N MET A 108 -8.14 2.89 -4.76
CA MET A 108 -7.02 2.54 -3.89
C MET A 108 -7.48 2.53 -2.44
N ILE A 109 -6.80 1.73 -1.62
CA ILE A 109 -6.76 1.91 -0.17
C ILE A 109 -5.42 2.54 0.20
N GLU A 110 -5.48 3.55 1.04
CA GLU A 110 -4.34 4.41 1.34
C GLU A 110 -4.53 5.02 2.73
N GLU A 111 -3.50 5.70 3.20
CA GLU A 111 -3.57 6.51 4.40
C GLU A 111 -3.17 7.94 4.04
N GLY A 112 -3.97 8.90 4.52
CA GLY A 112 -3.64 10.31 4.48
C GLY A 112 -4.49 10.93 3.41
N GLY A 113 -3.95 11.06 2.20
CA GLY A 113 -4.64 11.35 0.93
C GLY A 113 -5.72 12.45 0.90
N GLY A 114 -5.75 13.33 1.90
CA GLY A 114 -6.87 14.27 2.15
C GLY A 114 -8.03 13.70 2.99
N LEU A 115 -8.03 12.41 3.32
CA LEU A 115 -8.95 11.77 4.27
C LEU A 115 -8.51 11.91 5.75
N GLY A 116 -7.20 12.05 6.00
CA GLY A 116 -6.62 12.11 7.35
C GLY A 116 -6.71 10.80 8.14
N LYS A 117 -6.96 9.69 7.44
CA LYS A 117 -7.08 8.33 7.98
C LYS A 117 -6.95 7.30 6.87
N VAL A 118 -6.77 6.04 7.24
CA VAL A 118 -6.86 4.92 6.31
C VAL A 118 -8.26 4.87 5.70
N GLY A 119 -8.32 4.88 4.37
CA GLY A 119 -9.58 4.89 3.65
C GLY A 119 -9.41 4.57 2.18
N TYR A 120 -10.54 4.56 1.46
CA TYR A 120 -10.55 4.35 0.03
C TYR A 120 -10.71 5.66 -0.73
N LEU A 121 -9.91 5.83 -1.77
CA LEU A 121 -10.02 6.95 -2.71
C LEU A 121 -10.12 6.44 -4.15
N SER A 122 -10.79 7.21 -5.00
CA SER A 122 -10.91 6.89 -6.43
C SER A 122 -9.61 7.21 -7.16
N VAL A 123 -9.14 6.26 -7.97
CA VAL A 123 -8.03 6.40 -8.92
C VAL A 123 -8.51 6.25 -10.37
N ALA A 124 -9.81 6.43 -10.61
CA ALA A 124 -10.36 6.48 -11.97
C ALA A 124 -9.61 7.54 -12.81
N PRO A 125 -9.46 7.37 -14.13
CA PRO A 125 -8.64 8.26 -14.96
C PRO A 125 -8.97 9.76 -14.87
N ASN A 126 -10.21 10.11 -14.51
CA ASN A 126 -10.69 11.48 -14.36
C ASN A 126 -10.74 11.98 -12.89
N SER A 127 -10.28 11.18 -11.93
CA SER A 127 -10.17 11.60 -10.53
C SER A 127 -8.86 12.34 -10.27
N TYR A 128 -8.81 13.12 -9.18
CA TYR A 128 -7.57 13.75 -8.74
C TYR A 128 -6.44 12.73 -8.59
N TRP A 129 -6.67 11.62 -7.89
CA TRP A 129 -5.60 10.65 -7.68
C TRP A 129 -5.23 9.90 -8.96
N GLY A 130 -6.19 9.56 -9.82
CA GLY A 130 -5.92 8.91 -11.10
C GLY A 130 -5.00 9.74 -12.01
N SER A 131 -5.18 11.06 -12.05
CA SER A 131 -4.35 11.95 -12.87
C SER A 131 -2.94 12.22 -12.31
N HIS A 132 -2.66 11.80 -11.06
CA HIS A 132 -1.37 12.05 -10.39
C HIS A 132 -0.53 10.77 -10.17
N ILE A 133 -0.99 9.62 -10.66
CA ILE A 133 -0.19 8.38 -10.64
C ILE A 133 1.01 8.58 -11.58
N THR A 134 2.20 8.43 -11.01
CA THR A 134 3.48 8.50 -11.74
C THR A 134 4.07 7.12 -12.02
N ALA A 135 3.74 6.10 -11.21
CA ALA A 135 4.14 4.72 -11.47
C ALA A 135 3.20 3.73 -10.78
N VAL A 136 3.13 2.52 -11.33
CA VAL A 136 2.50 1.35 -10.72
C VAL A 136 3.58 0.29 -10.49
N LYS A 137 3.68 -0.25 -9.28
CA LYS A 137 4.66 -1.28 -8.91
C LYS A 137 3.95 -2.59 -8.56
N ARG A 138 4.27 -3.64 -9.32
CA ARG A 138 3.85 -5.02 -9.07
C ARG A 138 4.76 -5.66 -8.04
N MET A 139 4.17 -6.30 -7.03
CA MET A 139 4.88 -6.76 -5.83
C MET A 139 5.08 -8.29 -5.77
N PHE A 140 4.37 -9.06 -6.61
CA PHE A 140 4.40 -10.52 -6.64
C PHE A 140 3.76 -11.07 -7.93
#